data_AF-A0A4Q4ZT85-F1
#
_entry.id   AF-A0A4Q4ZT85-F1
#
_cell.length_a   1.000
_cell.length_b   1.000
_cell.length_c   1.000
_cell.angle_alpha   90.00
_cell.angle_beta   90.00
_cell.angle_gamma   90.00
#
_symmetry.space_group_name_H-M   'P 1'
#
loop_
_entity.id
_entity.type
_entity.pdbx_description
1 polymer ?
#
loop_
_entity_poly.entity_id
_entity_poly.type
_entity_poly.pdbx_seq_one_letter_code
_entity_poly.pdbx_strand_id
1 'polypeptide(L)'
;MSDRGTPGQAWACPVPSLLSPSTFDSDEADDEDTGSMRVIPPVSAPAYGQRGTPLRFETDEEARLFMHYVHDLSSWIDVCDRQCHFGLEVPRRACRFPLLSYGILAFSSRFIALVSGVGRGRAADYHSRAVQMLIPILDGPIEALDENLLAAIVLLHTDVGTHLYGSARLLNTASSLAATGGLGEAASWVVLRQDIYVSLTKSQPLCIQLDHYRRSSSFINGDAESLANRAVFLCGQVLAYAFGSGTTFPTLDVHEWTRLSDDADRWLMSMPVDFTPFWVDGIAGRNVDGSVFPVVWMTRPAHSECHG
;
A
#
# COMPACT_ATOMS: atom_id res chain seq x y z
N MET A 1 -47.01 -18.61 -31.93
CA MET A 1 -45.91 -18.83 -32.89
C MET A 1 -44.96 -17.65 -32.80
N SER A 2 -43.67 -17.96 -32.66
CA SER A 2 -42.48 -17.10 -32.82
C SER A 2 -42.14 -16.10 -31.70
N ASP A 3 -41.62 -16.67 -30.62
CA ASP A 3 -40.22 -16.57 -30.18
C ASP A 3 -39.33 -15.46 -30.81
N ARG A 4 -38.83 -14.55 -29.96
CA ARG A 4 -37.64 -13.71 -30.21
C ARG A 4 -36.87 -13.48 -28.90
N GLY A 5 -35.97 -14.42 -28.60
CA GLY A 5 -34.55 -14.18 -28.34
C GLY A 5 -34.17 -13.11 -27.32
N THR A 6 -33.83 -13.55 -26.12
CA THR A 6 -32.92 -12.88 -25.18
C THR A 6 -31.48 -12.90 -25.70
N PRO A 7 -30.79 -11.75 -25.84
CA PRO A 7 -29.33 -11.69 -25.81
C PRO A 7 -28.90 -11.50 -24.35
N GLY A 8 -27.91 -12.15 -23.77
CA GLY A 8 -26.79 -12.91 -24.28
C GLY A 8 -25.71 -12.75 -23.21
N GLN A 9 -25.49 -13.81 -22.44
CA GLN A 9 -24.54 -13.88 -21.34
C GLN A 9 -23.10 -13.88 -21.88
N ALA A 10 -22.32 -12.85 -21.57
CA ALA A 10 -20.85 -12.74 -21.60
C ALA A 10 -20.54 -11.27 -21.27
N TRP A 11 -19.72 -10.86 -20.30
CA TRP A 11 -18.45 -11.39 -19.82
C TRP A 11 -18.49 -11.57 -18.29
N ALA A 12 -18.56 -12.81 -17.84
CA ALA A 12 -18.04 -13.18 -16.53
C ALA A 12 -16.56 -13.49 -16.73
N CYS A 13 -15.67 -12.64 -16.25
CA CYS A 13 -14.27 -13.01 -16.00
C CYS A 13 -14.02 -12.95 -14.49
N PRO A 14 -14.37 -14.01 -13.74
CA PRO A 14 -13.76 -14.26 -12.46
C PRO A 14 -12.41 -14.92 -12.74
N VAL A 15 -11.31 -14.30 -12.36
CA VAL A 15 -10.20 -15.15 -11.89
C VAL A 15 -10.71 -15.68 -10.55
N PRO A 16 -10.92 -16.99 -10.37
CA PRO A 16 -11.35 -17.50 -9.09
C PRO A 16 -10.28 -17.11 -8.07
N SER A 17 -10.65 -16.39 -6.99
CA SER A 17 -9.78 -16.32 -5.82
C SER A 17 -9.35 -17.75 -5.49
N LEU A 18 -8.05 -17.98 -5.28
CA LEU A 18 -7.51 -19.30 -4.91
C LEU A 18 -8.03 -19.81 -3.55
N LEU A 19 -8.90 -19.03 -2.91
CA LEU A 19 -9.58 -19.31 -1.67
C LEU A 19 -11.07 -19.40 -1.95
N SER A 20 -11.62 -20.61 -1.82
CA SER A 20 -13.07 -20.79 -1.75
C SER A 20 -13.54 -20.36 -0.34
N PRO A 21 -14.74 -19.76 -0.19
CA PRO A 21 -15.30 -19.45 1.13
C PRO A 21 -15.39 -20.68 2.06
N SER A 22 -15.47 -21.88 1.47
CA SER A 22 -15.51 -23.17 2.16
C SER A 22 -14.18 -23.67 2.70
N THR A 23 -13.06 -22.97 2.49
CA THR A 23 -11.74 -23.40 3.00
C THR A 23 -11.51 -23.04 4.47
N PHE A 24 -12.43 -22.30 5.09
CA PHE A 24 -12.35 -21.85 6.48
C PHE A 24 -13.27 -22.60 7.44
N ASP A 25 -13.95 -23.65 6.96
CA ASP A 25 -14.91 -24.40 7.77
C ASP A 25 -14.47 -25.85 7.89
N SER A 26 -13.70 -26.15 8.95
CA SER A 26 -13.51 -27.45 9.62
C SER A 26 -12.36 -27.32 10.62
N ASP A 27 -12.67 -26.81 11.82
CA ASP A 27 -12.07 -27.16 13.12
C ASP A 27 -12.30 -26.02 14.14
N GLU A 28 -13.55 -25.56 14.26
CA GLU A 28 -14.02 -24.93 15.49
C GLU A 28 -14.46 -26.06 16.43
N ALA A 29 -13.50 -26.60 17.18
CA ALA A 29 -13.80 -27.13 18.49
C ALA A 29 -13.77 -25.94 19.45
N ASP A 30 -14.89 -25.72 20.14
CA ASP A 30 -15.05 -24.76 21.22
C ASP A 30 -13.86 -24.83 22.20
N ASP A 31 -12.91 -23.91 22.08
CA ASP A 31 -11.90 -23.68 23.11
C ASP A 31 -12.39 -22.53 23.98
N GLU A 32 -12.93 -22.91 25.14
CA GLU A 32 -13.18 -22.00 26.26
C GLU A 32 -11.93 -21.16 26.52
N ASP A 33 -12.16 -19.85 26.67
CA ASP A 33 -11.22 -18.83 27.11
C ASP A 33 -10.51 -19.23 28.41
N THR A 34 -9.42 -19.98 28.25
CA THR A 34 -8.39 -20.17 29.27
C THR A 34 -7.12 -19.59 28.71
N GLY A 35 -6.74 -18.42 29.25
CA GLY A 35 -5.56 -17.64 28.86
C GLY A 35 -4.24 -18.40 28.99
N SER A 36 -3.97 -19.28 28.03
CA SER A 36 -2.69 -19.91 27.80
C SER A 36 -2.02 -19.18 26.65
N MET A 37 -1.19 -18.19 27.00
CA MET A 37 -0.31 -17.51 26.07
C MET A 37 0.57 -18.56 25.38
N ARG A 38 0.27 -18.93 24.13
CA ARG A 38 1.13 -19.82 23.35
C ARG A 38 2.52 -19.20 23.31
N VAL A 39 3.47 -19.84 24.00
CA VAL A 39 4.87 -19.44 23.97
C VAL A 39 5.41 -19.77 22.59
N ILE A 40 5.36 -18.79 21.69
CA ILE A 40 5.98 -18.90 20.38
C ILE A 40 7.49 -18.94 20.60
N PRO A 41 8.21 -19.99 20.17
CA PRO A 41 9.64 -20.08 20.36
C PRO A 41 10.34 -18.89 19.68
N PRO A 42 11.42 -18.36 20.27
CA PRO A 42 12.18 -17.27 19.66
C PRO A 42 12.71 -17.73 18.30
N VAL A 43 12.30 -17.07 17.21
CA VAL A 43 13.00 -17.23 15.92
C VAL A 43 14.36 -16.56 16.10
N SER A 44 15.41 -17.35 15.95
CA SER A 44 16.78 -16.81 15.86
C SER A 44 16.80 -15.82 14.71
N ALA A 45 17.19 -14.57 14.99
CA ALA A 45 17.28 -13.54 13.96
C ALA A 45 18.15 -14.07 12.81
N PRO A 46 17.64 -14.16 11.57
CA PRO A 46 18.48 -14.55 10.46
C PRO A 46 19.57 -13.48 10.32
N ALA A 47 20.83 -13.92 10.23
CA ALA A 47 21.92 -13.00 9.93
C ALA A 47 21.62 -12.30 8.60
N TYR A 48 21.44 -10.97 8.65
CA TYR A 48 21.28 -10.13 7.47
C TYR A 48 22.40 -10.46 6.47
N GLY A 49 22.04 -10.96 5.28
CA GLY A 49 23.00 -11.19 4.19
C GLY A 49 23.52 -12.62 3.97
N GLN A 50 23.05 -13.66 4.67
CA GLN A 50 23.37 -15.03 4.24
C GLN A 50 22.52 -15.48 3.04
N ARG A 51 23.12 -16.27 2.12
CA ARG A 51 22.39 -16.96 1.03
C ARG A 51 21.38 -17.93 1.68
N GLY A 52 20.15 -17.46 1.88
CA GLY A 52 19.09 -18.23 2.51
C GLY A 52 18.78 -19.53 1.77
N THR A 53 18.47 -20.58 2.53
CA THR A 53 17.71 -21.74 2.06
C THR A 53 16.41 -21.25 1.41
N PRO A 54 15.98 -21.81 0.28
CA PRO A 54 14.73 -21.39 -0.35
C PRO A 54 13.59 -21.51 0.66
N LEU A 55 12.80 -20.44 0.77
CA LEU A 55 11.60 -20.38 1.59
C LEU A 55 10.73 -21.62 1.31
N ARG A 56 10.48 -22.38 2.36
CA ARG A 56 9.48 -23.45 2.37
C ARG A 56 8.41 -23.04 3.36
N PHE A 57 7.22 -22.81 2.85
CA PHE A 57 6.05 -22.63 3.70
C PHE A 57 5.85 -23.90 4.54
N GLU A 58 5.57 -23.71 5.82
CA GLU A 58 5.32 -24.80 6.76
C GLU A 58 3.93 -25.39 6.54
N THR A 59 3.02 -24.58 5.97
CA THR A 59 1.63 -24.96 5.72
C THR A 59 1.18 -24.61 4.30
N ASP A 60 0.18 -25.35 3.84
CA ASP A 60 -0.53 -25.11 2.58
C ASP A 60 -1.28 -23.75 2.58
N GLU A 61 -1.70 -23.29 3.76
CA GLU A 61 -2.31 -21.98 3.93
C GLU A 61 -1.32 -20.84 3.65
N GLU A 62 -0.10 -20.90 4.20
CA GLU A 62 0.93 -19.89 3.93
C GLU A 62 1.25 -19.79 2.43
N ALA A 63 1.32 -20.93 1.74
CA ALA A 63 1.49 -20.96 0.30
C ALA A 63 0.34 -20.26 -0.43
N ARG A 64 -0.91 -20.51 -0.03
CA ARG A 64 -2.08 -19.82 -0.59
C ARG A 64 -2.07 -18.32 -0.33
N LEU A 65 -1.76 -17.90 0.90
CA LEU A 65 -1.68 -16.48 1.26
C LEU A 65 -0.61 -15.77 0.43
N PHE A 66 0.55 -16.38 0.27
CA PHE A 66 1.61 -15.81 -0.54
C PHE A 66 1.21 -15.71 -2.02
N MET A 67 0.55 -16.72 -2.57
CA MET A 67 0.05 -16.67 -3.95
C MET A 67 -1.07 -15.65 -4.13
N HIS A 68 -1.95 -15.48 -3.13
CA HIS A 68 -2.97 -14.43 -3.12
C HIS A 68 -2.34 -13.03 -3.17
N TYR A 69 -1.26 -12.79 -2.42
CA TYR A 69 -0.51 -11.54 -2.55
C TYR A 69 0.00 -11.29 -3.96
N VAL A 70 0.70 -12.29 -4.52
CA VAL A 70 1.34 -12.17 -5.84
C VAL A 70 0.31 -11.87 -6.92
N HIS A 71 -0.82 -12.58 -6.92
CA HIS A 71 -1.81 -12.48 -7.99
C HIS A 71 -2.82 -11.36 -7.81
N ASP A 72 -3.23 -11.07 -6.58
CA ASP A 72 -4.43 -10.26 -6.33
C ASP A 72 -4.13 -8.93 -5.62
N LEU A 73 -3.09 -8.87 -4.78
CA LEU A 73 -2.89 -7.71 -3.89
C LEU A 73 -1.70 -6.82 -4.27
N SER A 74 -0.64 -7.39 -4.86
CA SER A 74 0.60 -6.65 -5.11
C SER A 74 0.41 -5.47 -6.06
N SER A 75 -0.48 -5.60 -7.04
CA SER A 75 -0.83 -4.55 -8.01
C SER A 75 -1.44 -3.30 -7.35
N TRP A 76 -2.11 -3.46 -6.19
CA TRP A 76 -2.70 -2.33 -5.47
C TRP A 76 -1.62 -1.45 -4.84
N ILE A 77 -0.48 -2.04 -4.50
CA ILE A 77 0.68 -1.32 -3.97
C ILE A 77 1.47 -0.67 -5.12
N ASP A 78 1.55 -1.34 -6.26
CA ASP A 78 2.32 -0.91 -7.43
C ASP A 78 1.59 0.10 -8.35
N VAL A 79 0.45 0.67 -7.94
CA VAL A 79 -0.39 1.56 -8.77
C VAL A 79 0.34 2.77 -9.38
N CYS A 80 1.44 3.21 -8.77
CA CYS A 80 2.32 4.26 -9.30
C CYS A 80 3.78 3.80 -9.42
N ASP A 81 3.98 2.51 -9.65
CA ASP A 81 5.28 1.90 -9.86
C ASP A 81 5.28 1.09 -11.17
N ARG A 82 5.85 1.69 -12.20
CA ARG A 82 5.92 1.10 -13.54
C ARG A 82 6.74 -0.20 -13.58
N GLN A 83 7.62 -0.42 -12.62
CA GLN A 83 8.45 -1.63 -12.53
C GLN A 83 7.85 -2.71 -11.64
N CYS A 84 6.70 -2.43 -11.02
CA CYS A 84 5.95 -3.34 -10.17
C CYS A 84 6.84 -4.02 -9.12
N HIS A 85 7.58 -3.23 -8.34
CA HIS A 85 8.56 -3.77 -7.40
C HIS A 85 7.89 -4.61 -6.30
N PHE A 86 6.68 -4.27 -5.86
CA PHE A 86 5.96 -5.08 -4.87
C PHE A 86 5.40 -6.37 -5.49
N GLY A 87 5.06 -6.41 -6.77
CA GLY A 87 4.59 -7.60 -7.48
C GLY A 87 5.70 -8.52 -7.97
N LEU A 88 6.88 -7.99 -8.28
CA LEU A 88 7.98 -8.73 -8.90
C LEU A 88 9.16 -8.95 -7.95
N GLU A 89 9.64 -7.88 -7.32
CA GLU A 89 10.88 -7.91 -6.55
C GLU A 89 10.65 -8.38 -5.12
N VAL A 90 9.59 -7.90 -4.46
CA VAL A 90 9.27 -8.27 -3.07
C VAL A 90 9.02 -9.78 -2.90
N PRO A 91 8.20 -10.47 -3.72
CA PRO A 91 8.05 -11.93 -3.64
C PRO A 91 9.36 -12.67 -3.84
N ARG A 92 10.17 -12.24 -4.83
CA ARG A 92 11.48 -12.82 -5.13
C ARG A 92 12.43 -12.70 -3.94
N ARG A 93 12.41 -11.56 -3.26
CA ARG A 93 13.23 -11.30 -2.07
C ARG A 93 12.69 -12.01 -0.84
N ALA A 94 11.37 -12.11 -0.68
CA ALA A 94 10.74 -12.83 0.43
C ALA A 94 11.26 -14.27 0.54
N CYS A 95 11.61 -14.92 -0.59
CA CYS A 95 12.26 -16.23 -0.59
C CYS A 95 13.56 -16.34 0.23
N ARG A 96 14.21 -15.21 0.56
CA ARG A 96 15.48 -15.11 1.30
C ARG A 96 15.42 -14.21 2.52
N PHE A 97 14.40 -13.36 2.61
CA PHE A 97 14.20 -12.40 3.69
C PHE A 97 12.91 -12.78 4.45
N PRO A 98 13.01 -13.51 5.58
CA PRO A 98 11.85 -13.97 6.34
C PRO A 98 10.91 -12.83 6.75
N LEU A 99 11.46 -11.66 7.06
CA LEU A 99 10.67 -10.47 7.37
C LEU A 99 9.70 -10.09 6.25
N LEU A 100 10.14 -10.12 4.98
CA LEU A 100 9.27 -9.87 3.84
C LEU A 100 8.22 -10.98 3.67
N SER A 101 8.61 -12.25 3.89
CA SER A 101 7.67 -13.37 3.84
C SER A 101 6.55 -13.22 4.85
N TYR A 102 6.88 -12.97 6.13
CA TYR A 102 5.87 -12.74 7.16
C TYR A 102 5.08 -11.45 6.92
N GLY A 103 5.69 -10.41 6.34
CA GLY A 103 4.97 -9.22 5.88
C GLY A 103 3.90 -9.54 4.83
N ILE A 104 4.23 -10.35 3.82
CA ILE A 104 3.28 -10.81 2.78
C ILE A 104 2.15 -11.63 3.40
N LEU A 105 2.47 -12.57 4.29
CA LEU A 105 1.48 -13.43 4.95
C LEU A 105 0.54 -12.61 5.84
N ALA A 106 1.09 -11.69 6.64
CA ALA A 106 0.31 -10.79 7.48
C ALA A 106 -0.63 -9.92 6.65
N PHE A 107 -0.11 -9.30 5.58
CA PHE A 107 -0.88 -8.45 4.68
C PHE A 107 -2.04 -9.20 4.03
N SER A 108 -1.76 -10.38 3.45
CA SER A 108 -2.77 -11.19 2.76
C SER A 108 -3.83 -11.74 3.71
N SER A 109 -3.40 -12.30 4.84
CA SER A 109 -4.30 -12.85 5.86
C SER A 109 -5.21 -11.76 6.41
N ARG A 110 -4.66 -10.56 6.64
CA ARG A 110 -5.45 -9.40 7.08
C ARG A 110 -6.46 -8.95 6.04
N PHE A 111 -6.05 -8.85 4.78
CA PHE A 111 -6.95 -8.47 3.69
C PHE A 111 -8.16 -9.42 3.62
N ILE A 112 -7.89 -10.74 3.63
CA ILE A 112 -8.95 -11.75 3.68
C ILE A 112 -9.82 -11.55 4.92
N ALA A 113 -9.24 -11.35 6.10
CA ALA A 113 -10.02 -11.15 7.32
C ALA A 113 -10.87 -9.86 7.33
N LEU A 114 -10.47 -8.83 6.59
CA LEU A 114 -11.26 -7.61 6.40
C LEU A 114 -12.43 -7.83 5.44
N VAL A 115 -12.21 -8.59 4.36
CA VAL A 115 -13.23 -8.85 3.32
C VAL A 115 -14.22 -9.93 3.76
N SER A 116 -13.75 -11.03 4.35
CA SER A 116 -14.59 -12.17 4.76
C SER A 116 -15.13 -12.07 6.18
N GLY A 117 -14.50 -11.25 7.03
CA GLY A 117 -14.80 -11.16 8.47
C GLY A 117 -14.21 -12.31 9.32
N VAL A 118 -13.60 -13.33 8.71
CA VAL A 118 -13.09 -14.55 9.37
C VAL A 118 -11.56 -14.52 9.45
N GLY A 119 -10.96 -15.18 10.45
CA GLY A 119 -9.49 -15.42 10.48
C GLY A 119 -8.63 -14.28 11.05
N ARG A 120 -9.21 -13.34 11.81
CA ARG A 120 -8.47 -12.21 12.44
C ARG A 120 -7.30 -12.65 13.33
N GLY A 121 -7.42 -13.77 14.03
CA GLY A 121 -6.36 -14.28 14.92
C GLY A 121 -5.07 -14.63 14.16
N ARG A 122 -5.19 -15.28 13.00
CA ARG A 122 -4.03 -15.72 12.18
C ARG A 122 -3.29 -14.52 11.57
N ALA A 123 -4.02 -13.49 11.15
CA ALA A 123 -3.42 -12.25 10.68
C ALA A 123 -2.56 -11.58 11.77
N ALA A 124 -3.03 -11.62 13.02
CA ALA A 124 -2.31 -11.09 14.17
C ALA A 124 -1.04 -11.90 14.49
N ASP A 125 -1.06 -13.23 14.30
CA ASP A 125 0.11 -14.10 14.51
C ASP A 125 1.26 -13.78 13.54
N TYR A 126 0.96 -13.70 12.23
CA TYR A 126 1.97 -13.34 11.23
C TYR A 126 2.52 -11.93 11.43
N HIS A 127 1.64 -10.98 11.75
CA HIS A 127 2.03 -9.61 12.07
C HIS A 127 2.95 -9.57 13.30
N SER A 128 2.57 -10.25 14.38
CA SER A 128 3.36 -10.35 15.61
C SER A 128 4.74 -10.95 15.35
N ARG A 129 4.83 -11.97 14.49
CA ARG A 129 6.10 -12.58 14.13
C ARG A 129 6.99 -11.63 13.31
N ALA A 130 6.40 -10.88 12.40
CA ALA A 130 7.12 -9.84 11.65
C ALA A 130 7.65 -8.75 12.58
N VAL A 131 6.82 -8.25 13.52
CA VAL A 131 7.22 -7.25 14.52
C VAL A 131 8.35 -7.77 15.43
N GLN A 132 8.30 -9.02 15.87
CA GLN A 132 9.39 -9.63 16.67
C GLN A 132 10.74 -9.62 15.92
N MET A 133 10.73 -9.79 14.60
CA MET A 133 11.94 -9.66 13.79
C MET A 133 12.35 -8.20 13.57
N LEU A 134 11.40 -7.27 13.48
CA LEU A 134 11.67 -5.84 13.32
C LEU A 134 12.38 -5.23 14.54
N ILE A 135 11.91 -5.53 15.75
CA ILE A 135 12.43 -4.93 17.00
C ILE A 135 13.97 -4.89 17.06
N PRO A 136 14.69 -6.03 16.93
CA PRO A 136 16.16 -6.01 17.00
C PRO A 136 16.83 -5.30 15.81
N ILE A 137 16.18 -5.24 14.64
CA ILE A 137 16.69 -4.49 13.48
C ILE A 137 16.60 -2.99 13.74
N LEU A 138 15.48 -2.54 14.31
CA LEU A 138 15.25 -1.15 14.67
C LEU A 138 16.17 -0.68 15.80
N ASP A 139 16.51 -1.55 16.74
CA ASP A 139 17.50 -1.26 17.79
C ASP A 139 18.96 -1.30 17.28
N GLY A 140 19.16 -1.79 16.05
CA GLY A 140 20.46 -1.89 15.39
C GLY A 140 20.97 -0.57 14.76
N PRO A 141 22.13 -0.63 14.10
CA PRO A 141 22.74 0.53 13.42
C PRO A 141 21.90 0.98 12.22
N ILE A 142 22.06 2.25 11.79
CA ILE A 142 21.21 2.85 10.74
C ILE A 142 21.38 2.17 9.38
N GLU A 143 22.54 1.57 9.13
CA GLU A 143 22.89 0.82 7.93
C GLU A 143 22.07 -0.46 7.77
N ALA A 144 21.45 -0.95 8.86
CA ALA A 144 20.51 -2.08 8.80
C ALA A 144 19.13 -1.66 8.26
N LEU A 145 18.86 -0.36 8.12
CA LEU A 145 17.60 0.16 7.57
C LEU A 145 17.69 0.25 6.04
N ASP A 146 17.53 -0.89 5.38
CA ASP A 146 17.59 -1.02 3.92
C ASP A 146 16.21 -0.98 3.25
N GLU A 147 16.18 -1.13 1.92
CA GLU A 147 14.95 -1.17 1.13
C GLU A 147 14.06 -2.40 1.42
N ASN A 148 14.62 -3.53 1.90
CA ASN A 148 13.83 -4.70 2.28
C ASN A 148 13.06 -4.44 3.57
N LEU A 149 13.72 -3.79 4.54
CA LEU A 149 13.08 -3.37 5.77
C LEU A 149 11.93 -2.39 5.48
N LEU A 150 12.18 -1.39 4.62
CA LEU A 150 11.16 -0.42 4.27
C LEU A 150 9.96 -1.08 3.56
N ALA A 151 10.20 -1.99 2.62
CA ALA A 151 9.14 -2.74 1.96
C ALA A 151 8.35 -3.63 2.95
N ALA A 152 9.01 -4.25 3.92
CA ALA A 152 8.33 -5.00 4.97
C ALA A 152 7.44 -4.11 5.84
N ILE A 153 7.92 -2.91 6.20
CA ILE A 153 7.15 -1.93 6.95
C ILE A 153 5.90 -1.51 6.17
N VAL A 154 6.03 -1.26 4.86
CA VAL A 154 4.89 -0.96 3.98
C VAL A 154 3.82 -2.04 4.06
N LEU A 155 4.20 -3.32 3.98
CA LEU A 155 3.27 -4.46 4.06
C LEU A 155 2.58 -4.58 5.42
N LEU A 156 3.28 -4.23 6.50
CA LEU A 156 2.74 -4.30 7.85
C LEU A 156 1.85 -3.10 8.21
N HIS A 157 2.03 -1.96 7.54
CA HIS A 157 1.35 -0.70 7.85
C HIS A 157 -0.09 -0.61 7.32
N THR A 158 -0.61 -1.58 6.58
CA THR A 158 -2.01 -1.49 6.11
C THR A 158 -3.05 -1.65 7.22
N ASP A 159 -2.63 -1.69 8.49
CA ASP A 159 -3.49 -1.58 9.66
C ASP A 159 -3.62 -0.12 10.12
N VAL A 160 -4.87 0.32 10.23
CA VAL A 160 -5.23 1.66 10.70
C VAL A 160 -4.79 1.81 12.16
N GLY A 161 -3.63 2.40 12.39
CA GLY A 161 -3.29 3.02 13.68
C GLY A 161 -2.10 2.47 14.47
N THR A 162 -1.27 1.59 13.94
CA THR A 162 -0.08 1.13 14.69
C THR A 162 1.10 2.10 14.56
N HIS A 163 1.71 2.39 15.71
CA HIS A 163 2.77 3.38 15.98
C HIS A 163 4.11 3.16 15.24
N LEU A 164 4.17 2.43 14.12
CA LEU A 164 5.43 2.15 13.43
C LEU A 164 6.11 3.43 12.88
N TYR A 165 5.33 4.43 12.46
CA TYR A 165 5.85 5.76 12.09
C TYR A 165 6.27 6.63 13.27
N GLY A 166 6.09 6.20 14.52
CA GLY A 166 6.66 6.89 15.68
C GLY A 166 8.20 6.91 15.69
N SER A 167 8.84 6.09 14.83
CA SER A 167 10.27 6.12 14.64
C SER A 167 10.67 7.15 13.58
N ALA A 168 11.11 8.33 14.02
CA ALA A 168 11.73 9.34 13.16
C ALA A 168 12.87 8.75 12.30
N ARG A 169 13.55 7.72 12.79
CA ARG A 169 14.60 7.00 12.05
C ARG A 169 14.04 6.34 10.79
N LEU A 170 12.90 5.65 10.89
CA LEU A 170 12.27 4.98 9.74
C LEU A 170 11.80 5.97 8.68
N LEU A 171 11.22 7.09 9.11
CA LEU A 171 10.81 8.19 8.23
C LEU A 171 11.99 8.84 7.52
N ASN A 172 13.11 9.04 8.23
CA ASN A 172 14.34 9.55 7.66
C ASN A 172 14.93 8.57 6.63
N THR A 173 14.90 7.27 6.91
CA THR A 173 15.30 6.23 5.93
C THR A 173 14.38 6.22 4.72
N ALA A 174 13.06 6.30 4.90
CA ALA A 174 12.12 6.38 3.79
C ALA A 174 12.43 7.60 2.92
N SER A 175 12.63 8.75 3.54
CA SER A 175 12.98 9.99 2.84
C SER A 175 14.32 9.88 2.10
N SER A 176 15.34 9.25 2.69
CA SER A 176 16.65 9.10 2.04
C SER A 176 16.62 8.16 0.82
N LEU A 177 15.71 7.19 0.80
CA LEU A 177 15.49 6.25 -0.31
C LEU A 177 14.59 6.82 -1.43
N ALA A 178 13.97 8.00 -1.25
CA ALA A 178 13.00 8.57 -2.19
C ALA A 178 13.54 8.90 -3.60
N ALA A 179 14.85 8.82 -3.81
CA ALA A 179 15.51 9.14 -5.08
C ALA A 179 16.66 8.17 -5.42
N THR A 180 16.61 6.95 -4.89
CA THR A 180 17.65 5.93 -5.14
C THR A 180 17.35 5.01 -6.31
N GLY A 181 16.15 5.11 -6.91
CA GLY A 181 15.60 4.10 -7.80
C GLY A 181 15.23 2.82 -7.07
N GLY A 182 14.75 1.84 -7.83
CA GLY A 182 14.52 0.48 -7.34
C GLY A 182 13.41 0.36 -6.30
N LEU A 183 13.50 -0.72 -5.50
CA LEU A 183 12.53 -1.03 -4.44
C LEU A 183 12.50 0.05 -3.36
N GLY A 184 13.65 0.61 -2.97
CA GLY A 184 13.71 1.67 -1.97
C GLY A 184 12.89 2.92 -2.34
N GLU A 185 13.02 3.39 -3.59
CA GLU A 185 12.24 4.52 -4.08
C GLU A 185 10.75 4.18 -4.19
N ALA A 186 10.41 3.00 -4.72
CA ALA A 186 9.01 2.54 -4.80
C ALA A 186 8.35 2.46 -3.41
N ALA A 187 9.03 1.85 -2.44
CA ALA A 187 8.54 1.76 -1.06
C ALA A 187 8.41 3.15 -0.41
N SER A 188 9.35 4.07 -0.67
CA SER A 188 9.29 5.46 -0.20
C SER A 188 8.03 6.19 -0.69
N TRP A 189 7.67 6.04 -1.96
CA TRP A 189 6.42 6.61 -2.49
C TRP A 189 5.16 6.03 -1.83
N VAL A 190 5.14 4.73 -1.52
CA VAL A 190 4.02 4.12 -0.77
C VAL A 190 3.95 4.67 0.66
N VAL A 191 5.10 4.82 1.30
CA VAL A 191 5.23 5.42 2.64
C VAL A 191 4.70 6.85 2.65
N LEU A 192 4.98 7.66 1.63
CA LEU A 192 4.39 8.99 1.47
C LEU A 192 2.86 8.97 1.39
N ARG A 193 2.27 8.05 0.63
CA ARG A 193 0.81 7.92 0.55
C ARG A 193 0.19 7.53 1.89
N GLN A 194 0.84 6.65 2.63
CA GLN A 194 0.40 6.25 3.98
C GLN A 194 0.44 7.45 4.95
N ASP A 195 1.51 8.24 4.91
CA ASP A 195 1.65 9.45 5.73
C ASP A 195 0.60 10.52 5.36
N ILE A 196 0.31 10.69 4.06
CA ILE A 196 -0.78 11.54 3.57
C ILE A 196 -2.14 11.10 4.14
N TYR A 197 -2.44 9.80 4.11
CA TYR A 197 -3.69 9.27 4.68
C TYR A 197 -3.80 9.57 6.18
N VAL A 198 -2.71 9.36 6.94
CA VAL A 198 -2.68 9.66 8.38
C VAL A 198 -2.84 11.16 8.63
N SER A 199 -2.13 12.00 7.87
CA SER A 199 -2.20 13.46 7.95
C SER A 199 -3.63 13.96 7.72
N LEU A 200 -4.31 13.46 6.70
CA LEU A 200 -5.71 13.80 6.37
C LEU A 200 -6.68 13.33 7.46
N THR A 201 -6.60 12.06 7.87
CA THR A 201 -7.57 11.48 8.81
C THR A 201 -7.41 12.00 10.24
N LYS A 202 -6.19 12.37 10.64
CA LYS A 202 -5.90 12.88 11.98
C LYS A 202 -5.73 14.39 12.05
N SER A 203 -5.76 15.09 10.91
CA SER A 203 -5.45 16.53 10.83
C SER A 203 -4.11 16.88 11.47
N GLN A 204 -3.07 16.12 11.11
CA GLN A 204 -1.72 16.23 11.65
C GLN A 204 -0.70 16.56 10.56
N PRO A 205 0.44 17.20 10.91
CA PRO A 205 1.56 17.39 9.99
C PRO A 205 2.01 16.09 9.32
N LEU A 206 2.55 16.21 8.12
CA LEU A 206 3.31 15.12 7.52
C LEU A 206 4.56 14.83 8.33
N CYS A 207 4.86 13.55 8.48
CA CYS A 207 6.05 13.08 9.15
C CYS A 207 7.25 12.94 8.18
N ILE A 208 6.99 12.76 6.88
CA ILE A 208 7.99 12.56 5.83
C ILE A 208 8.55 13.88 5.30
N GLN A 209 9.86 13.88 5.02
CA GLN A 209 10.54 15.01 4.39
C GLN A 209 10.41 14.95 2.86
N LEU A 210 9.65 15.88 2.29
CA LEU A 210 9.35 15.92 0.87
C LEU A 210 10.56 16.25 -0.03
N ASP A 211 11.54 17.02 0.46
CA ASP A 211 12.60 17.57 -0.41
C ASP A 211 13.44 16.51 -1.13
N HIS A 212 13.58 15.31 -0.55
CA HIS A 212 14.30 14.22 -1.19
C HIS A 212 13.60 13.69 -2.45
N TYR A 213 12.26 13.70 -2.47
CA TYR A 213 11.47 13.22 -3.61
C TYR A 213 11.69 14.08 -4.85
N ARG A 214 12.07 15.36 -4.72
CA ARG A 214 12.35 16.25 -5.87
C ARG A 214 13.46 15.71 -6.79
N ARG A 215 14.31 14.81 -6.28
CA ARG A 215 15.39 14.15 -7.05
C ARG A 215 14.97 12.82 -7.68
N SER A 216 13.75 12.35 -7.40
CA SER A 216 13.17 11.13 -7.98
C SER A 216 13.11 11.24 -9.50
N SER A 217 13.30 10.11 -10.16
CA SER A 217 13.08 9.99 -11.61
C SER A 217 11.65 10.34 -12.03
N SER A 218 10.67 10.29 -11.10
CA SER A 218 9.28 10.72 -11.32
C SER A 218 9.19 12.18 -11.78
N PHE A 219 10.13 13.06 -11.41
CA PHE A 219 10.16 14.46 -11.86
C PHE A 219 10.80 14.66 -13.24
N ILE A 220 11.37 13.60 -13.81
CA ILE A 220 12.01 13.62 -15.13
C ILE A 220 11.13 12.88 -16.15
N ASN A 221 10.60 11.72 -15.77
CA ASN A 221 9.83 10.84 -16.66
C ASN A 221 8.40 11.36 -16.89
N GLY A 222 7.90 11.22 -18.11
CA GLY A 222 6.54 11.60 -18.50
C GLY A 222 5.53 10.45 -18.53
N ASP A 223 5.86 9.31 -17.91
CA ASP A 223 4.94 8.15 -17.83
C ASP A 223 3.83 8.38 -16.79
N ALA A 224 2.78 7.54 -16.87
CA ALA A 224 1.57 7.66 -16.07
C ALA A 224 1.84 7.60 -14.57
N GLU A 225 2.70 6.65 -14.19
CA GLU A 225 3.08 6.39 -12.81
C GLU A 225 3.87 7.57 -12.24
N SER A 226 4.79 8.15 -13.03
CA SER A 226 5.55 9.35 -12.66
C SER A 226 4.66 10.57 -12.51
N LEU A 227 3.68 10.77 -13.40
CA LEU A 227 2.70 11.84 -13.29
C LEU A 227 1.80 11.68 -12.06
N ALA A 228 1.41 10.45 -11.73
CA ALA A 228 0.66 10.15 -10.50
C ALA A 228 1.51 10.41 -9.24
N ASN A 229 2.80 10.04 -9.23
CA ASN A 229 3.72 10.37 -8.13
C ASN A 229 3.86 11.89 -7.93
N ARG A 230 3.86 12.70 -9.02
CA ARG A 230 3.85 14.16 -8.91
C ARG A 230 2.57 14.70 -8.25
N ALA A 231 1.42 14.11 -8.55
CA ALA A 231 0.16 14.47 -7.89
C ALA A 231 0.21 14.18 -6.38
N VAL A 232 0.73 13.00 -6.00
CA VAL A 232 0.96 12.62 -4.60
C VAL A 232 1.89 13.61 -3.92
N PHE A 233 2.97 14.02 -4.58
CA PHE A 233 3.90 15.01 -4.06
C PHE A 233 3.25 16.37 -3.80
N LEU A 234 2.46 16.87 -4.76
CA LEU A 234 1.73 18.14 -4.63
C LEU A 234 0.71 18.08 -3.48
N CYS A 235 -0.01 16.97 -3.35
CA CYS A 235 -0.89 16.72 -2.20
C CYS A 235 -0.10 16.79 -0.89
N GLY A 236 1.06 16.16 -0.84
CA GLY A 236 1.96 16.24 0.29
C GLY A 236 2.36 17.68 0.64
N GLN A 237 2.73 18.49 -0.35
CA GLN A 237 3.08 19.91 -0.12
C GLN A 237 1.92 20.72 0.45
N VAL A 238 0.71 20.50 -0.05
CA VAL A 238 -0.50 21.16 0.46
C VAL A 238 -0.76 20.79 1.92
N LEU A 239 -0.60 19.51 2.29
CA LEU A 239 -0.80 19.06 3.67
C LEU A 239 0.29 19.56 4.63
N ALA A 240 1.55 19.57 4.18
CA ALA A 240 2.66 20.15 4.94
C ALA A 240 2.40 21.64 5.23
N TYR A 241 1.88 22.37 4.26
CA TYR A 241 1.51 23.77 4.43
C TYR A 241 0.28 23.95 5.34
N ALA A 242 -0.78 23.16 5.13
CA ALA A 242 -2.05 23.28 5.84
C ALA A 242 -1.95 22.92 7.33
N PHE A 243 -1.15 21.91 7.68
CA PHE A 243 -1.00 21.45 9.07
C PHE A 243 0.30 21.90 9.75
N GLY A 244 1.23 22.50 8.98
CA GLY A 244 2.47 23.08 9.51
C GLY A 244 3.37 22.04 10.19
N SER A 245 4.05 22.45 11.25
CA SER A 245 4.99 21.59 12.02
C SER A 245 4.42 21.02 13.33
N GLY A 246 3.11 21.18 13.55
CA GLY A 246 2.39 20.60 14.72
C GLY A 246 2.62 21.29 16.06
N THR A 247 3.50 22.29 16.13
CA THR A 247 3.85 23.03 17.36
C THR A 247 3.02 24.30 17.56
N THR A 248 2.46 24.86 16.49
CA THR A 248 1.62 26.06 16.47
C THR A 248 0.64 25.98 15.31
N PHE A 249 -0.55 26.60 15.45
CA PHE A 249 -1.44 26.80 14.31
C PHE A 249 -0.66 27.50 13.18
N PRO A 250 -0.61 26.91 11.97
CA PRO A 250 0.15 27.50 10.88
C PRO A 250 -0.48 28.84 10.49
N THR A 251 0.33 29.89 10.42
CA THR A 251 -0.07 31.15 9.80
C THR A 251 -0.08 30.93 8.29
N LEU A 252 -1.27 30.75 7.73
CA LEU A 252 -1.44 30.48 6.30
C LEU A 252 -1.18 31.76 5.49
N ASP A 253 -0.08 31.77 4.74
CA ASP A 253 0.26 32.82 3.78
C ASP A 253 -0.47 32.63 2.44
N VAL A 254 -1.26 33.62 2.04
CA VAL A 254 -2.02 33.62 0.78
C VAL A 254 -1.11 33.46 -0.45
N HIS A 255 0.11 34.01 -0.40
CA HIS A 255 1.03 33.89 -1.53
C HIS A 255 1.49 32.44 -1.72
N GLU A 256 1.86 31.76 -0.64
CA GLU A 256 2.22 30.34 -0.69
C GLU A 256 1.05 29.45 -1.11
N TRP A 257 -0.18 29.73 -0.64
CA TRP A 257 -1.37 29.02 -1.12
C TRP A 257 -1.58 29.20 -2.63
N THR A 258 -1.42 30.42 -3.13
CA THR A 258 -1.53 30.72 -4.57
C THR A 258 -0.46 29.97 -5.35
N ARG A 259 0.79 29.94 -4.85
CA ARG A 259 1.90 29.19 -5.46
C ARG A 259 1.60 27.70 -5.57
N LEU A 260 1.04 27.10 -4.51
CA LEU A 260 0.64 25.68 -4.49
C LEU A 260 -0.52 25.40 -5.46
N SER A 261 -1.49 26.31 -5.56
CA SER A 261 -2.57 26.24 -6.55
C SER A 261 -2.01 26.28 -7.98
N ASP A 262 -1.12 27.23 -8.28
CA ASP A 262 -0.49 27.37 -9.59
C ASP A 262 0.39 26.17 -9.96
N ASP A 263 1.03 25.52 -8.99
CA ASP A 263 1.77 24.26 -9.19
C ASP A 263 0.82 23.11 -9.56
N ALA A 264 -0.32 23.00 -8.87
CA ALA A 264 -1.34 21.99 -9.16
C ALA A 264 -1.99 22.19 -10.53
N ASP A 265 -2.32 23.43 -10.88
CA ASP A 265 -2.87 23.78 -12.19
C ASP A 265 -1.86 23.48 -13.31
N ARG A 266 -0.57 23.81 -13.11
CA ARG A 266 0.48 23.47 -14.08
C ARG A 266 0.64 21.97 -14.25
N TRP A 267 0.59 21.19 -13.17
CA TRP A 267 0.61 19.73 -13.26
C TRP A 267 -0.58 19.23 -14.08
N LEU A 268 -1.80 19.70 -13.77
CA LEU A 268 -3.02 19.30 -14.48
C LEU A 268 -2.94 19.66 -15.98
N MET A 269 -2.47 20.85 -16.32
CA MET A 269 -2.29 21.28 -17.71
C MET A 269 -1.16 20.54 -18.44
N SER A 270 -0.22 19.94 -17.71
CA SER A 270 0.87 19.13 -18.29
C SER A 270 0.45 17.69 -18.61
N MET A 271 -0.73 17.26 -18.16
CA MET A 271 -1.21 15.90 -18.36
C MET A 271 -1.42 15.62 -19.86
N PRO A 272 -0.88 14.51 -20.39
CA PRO A 272 -1.12 14.12 -21.77
C PRO A 272 -2.61 13.84 -22.05
N VAL A 273 -3.04 13.99 -23.31
CA VAL A 273 -4.45 13.88 -23.71
C VAL A 273 -5.06 12.50 -23.42
N ASP A 274 -4.26 11.44 -23.42
CA ASP A 274 -4.69 10.07 -23.09
C ASP A 274 -5.10 9.89 -21.62
N PHE A 275 -4.77 10.85 -20.74
CA PHE A 275 -5.23 10.90 -19.35
C PHE A 275 -6.54 11.69 -19.19
N THR A 276 -7.04 12.29 -20.26
CA THR A 276 -8.35 12.96 -20.22
C THR A 276 -9.43 11.89 -20.18
N PRO A 277 -10.41 11.99 -19.27
CA PRO A 277 -11.51 11.04 -19.25
C PRO A 277 -12.28 11.12 -20.56
N PHE A 278 -12.57 9.96 -21.15
CA PHE A 278 -13.36 9.89 -22.38
C PHE A 278 -14.87 9.96 -22.09
N TRP A 279 -15.25 9.75 -20.83
CA TRP A 279 -16.61 9.90 -20.35
C TRP A 279 -16.65 10.30 -18.87
N VAL A 280 -17.58 11.19 -18.52
CA VAL A 280 -17.84 11.63 -17.14
C VAL A 280 -19.35 11.72 -16.92
N ASP A 281 -19.86 11.04 -15.89
CA ASP A 281 -21.22 11.19 -15.39
C ASP A 281 -21.29 12.20 -14.23
N GLY A 282 -22.42 12.86 -14.06
CA GLY A 282 -22.71 13.61 -12.81
C GLY A 282 -22.30 15.08 -12.74
N ILE A 283 -21.82 15.67 -13.84
CA ILE A 283 -21.43 17.10 -13.86
C ILE A 283 -22.66 18.04 -13.65
N ALA A 284 -23.89 17.55 -13.80
CA ALA A 284 -25.12 18.35 -13.78
C ALA A 284 -26.03 18.18 -12.54
N GLY A 285 -25.51 17.67 -11.43
CA GLY A 285 -26.23 17.59 -10.15
C GLY A 285 -26.86 16.22 -9.91
N ARG A 286 -26.41 15.58 -8.82
CA ARG A 286 -26.85 14.29 -8.25
C ARG A 286 -26.97 13.17 -9.29
N ASN A 287 -26.03 12.24 -9.27
CA ASN A 287 -26.10 11.04 -10.08
C ASN A 287 -27.45 10.33 -9.89
N VAL A 288 -27.91 9.64 -10.95
CA VAL A 288 -29.23 8.97 -10.98
C VAL A 288 -29.35 7.92 -9.86
N ASP A 289 -28.23 7.42 -9.36
CA ASP A 289 -28.08 6.46 -8.27
C ASP A 289 -27.92 7.10 -6.87
N GLY A 290 -27.89 8.44 -6.78
CA GLY A 290 -27.69 9.18 -5.54
C GLY A 290 -26.23 9.27 -5.07
N SER A 291 -25.27 8.81 -5.88
CA SER A 291 -23.84 8.92 -5.53
C SER A 291 -23.37 10.39 -5.51
N VAL A 292 -22.45 10.69 -4.60
CA VAL A 292 -21.92 12.04 -4.33
C VAL A 292 -20.74 12.39 -5.25
N PHE A 293 -20.10 11.38 -5.84
CA PHE A 293 -18.92 11.52 -6.68
C PHE A 293 -19.24 11.24 -8.14
N PRO A 294 -18.66 12.00 -9.09
CA PRO A 294 -18.86 11.74 -10.52
C PRO A 294 -18.25 10.41 -10.93
N VAL A 295 -18.87 9.72 -11.89
CA VAL A 295 -18.29 8.52 -12.49
C VAL A 295 -17.39 8.96 -13.62
N VAL A 296 -16.11 8.58 -13.59
CA VAL A 296 -15.11 9.01 -14.56
C VAL A 296 -14.53 7.79 -15.25
N TRP A 297 -14.62 7.72 -16.58
CA TRP A 297 -14.03 6.63 -17.36
C TRP A 297 -12.81 7.12 -18.12
N MET A 298 -11.70 6.38 -17.97
CA MET A 298 -10.40 6.71 -18.53
C MET A 298 -9.89 5.57 -19.42
N THR A 299 -9.00 5.89 -20.34
CA THR A 299 -8.55 4.95 -21.39
C THR A 299 -7.63 3.83 -20.88
N ARG A 300 -7.01 3.99 -19.70
CA ARG A 300 -6.14 2.99 -19.08
C ARG A 300 -6.81 2.32 -17.87
N PRO A 301 -6.71 0.98 -17.72
CA PRO A 301 -7.26 0.24 -16.57
C PRO A 301 -6.74 0.73 -15.22
N ALA A 302 -5.47 1.13 -15.16
CA ALA A 302 -4.82 1.68 -13.96
C ALA A 302 -5.48 2.97 -13.43
N HIS A 303 -6.42 3.57 -14.16
CA HIS A 303 -7.15 4.77 -13.76
C HIS A 303 -8.67 4.56 -13.62
N SER A 304 -9.18 3.35 -13.90
CA SER A 304 -10.63 3.08 -13.94
C SER A 304 -11.16 2.19 -12.82
N GLU A 305 -10.30 1.52 -12.05
CA GLU A 305 -10.75 0.61 -10.98
C GLU A 305 -10.79 1.30 -9.62
N CYS A 306 -11.75 2.20 -9.45
CA CYS A 306 -12.33 2.47 -8.13
C CYS A 306 -13.70 1.79 -8.11
N HIS A 307 -13.72 0.49 -7.82
CA HIS A 307 -14.97 -0.20 -7.51
C HIS A 307 -15.31 0.07 -6.04
N GLY A 308 -16.44 0.75 -5.84
CA GLY A 308 -17.04 0.98 -4.51
C GLY A 308 -17.76 -0.24 -3.97
#